data_AF-A0A1Y5DH46-F1
#
_entry.id   AF-A0A1Y5DH46-F1
#
_cell.length_a   1.000
_cell.length_b   1.000
_cell.length_c   1.000
_cell.angle_alpha   90.00
_cell.angle_beta   90.00
_cell.angle_gamma   90.00
#
_symmetry.space_group_name_H-M   'P 1'
#
loop_
_entity.id
_entity.type
_entity.pdbx_description
1 polymer ?
#
loop_
_entity_poly.entity_id
_entity_poly.type
_entity_poly.pdbx_seq_one_letter_code
_entity_poly.pdbx_strand_id
1 'polypeptide(L)'
;MLGPAMFWHTYRLYVAGITQKDSIMTPSIDPNFTSSANGQSHDVFNWQALIQQHQFGKQTRNPVQSCIHFLNCFISHESLYGDSEGAREMIKVLMILQSVDSPASPGQLKLISSSYEYVCAYRDLLLETQAPMDVCVQFDRMVDVLEVLLQIRQQETSGVLCSYGHLNQRLQCNG
;
A
#
# COMPACT_ATOMS: atom_id res chain seq x y z
N MET A 1 3.65 25.21 -2.42
CA MET A 1 2.98 24.43 -1.38
C MET A 1 1.52 24.27 -1.80
N LEU A 2 1.15 23.10 -2.30
CA LEU A 2 -0.23 22.79 -2.74
C LEU A 2 -0.84 21.85 -1.69
N GLY A 3 -2.01 22.22 -1.17
CA GLY A 3 -2.62 21.59 -0.01
C GLY A 3 -3.44 20.32 -0.31
N PRO A 4 -3.81 19.56 0.74
CA PRO A 4 -4.47 18.24 0.65
C PRO A 4 -5.87 18.23 0.00
N ALA A 5 -6.47 19.39 -0.28
CA ALA A 5 -7.79 19.49 -0.91
C ALA A 5 -7.78 19.12 -2.41
N MET A 6 -6.64 19.20 -3.11
CA MET A 6 -6.55 18.89 -4.54
C MET A 6 -6.57 17.38 -4.84
N PHE A 7 -6.12 16.53 -3.91
CA PHE A 7 -6.06 15.08 -4.12
C PHE A 7 -7.46 14.44 -4.18
N TRP A 8 -8.42 14.99 -3.43
CA TRP A 8 -9.80 14.52 -3.42
C TRP A 8 -10.62 14.93 -4.66
N HIS A 9 -10.21 15.98 -5.38
CA HIS A 9 -10.91 16.43 -6.58
C HIS A 9 -10.57 15.57 -7.80
N THR A 10 -9.31 15.14 -7.91
CA THR A 10 -8.85 14.26 -9.00
C THR A 10 -9.49 12.87 -8.91
N TYR A 11 -9.73 12.36 -7.70
CA TYR A 11 -10.38 11.05 -7.51
C TYR A 11 -11.87 11.08 -7.88
N ARG A 12 -12.55 12.21 -7.67
CA ARG A 12 -13.97 12.38 -8.04
C ARG A 12 -14.21 12.38 -9.56
N LEU A 13 -13.20 12.78 -10.34
CA LEU A 13 -13.26 12.79 -11.80
C LEU A 13 -12.94 11.41 -12.41
N TYR A 14 -12.18 10.55 -11.73
CA TYR A 14 -11.88 9.21 -12.22
C TYR A 14 -13.08 8.24 -12.10
N VAL A 15 -13.94 8.46 -11.10
CA VAL A 15 -15.12 7.62 -10.84
C VAL A 15 -16.34 8.02 -11.70
N ALA A 16 -16.38 9.26 -12.21
CA ALA A 16 -17.44 9.73 -13.09
C ALA A 16 -16.96 9.69 -14.55
N GLY A 17 -17.10 8.56 -15.22
CA GLY A 17 -16.59 8.33 -16.58
C GLY A 17 -16.93 9.43 -17.59
N ILE A 18 -15.95 10.26 -17.93
CA ILE A 18 -16.00 11.19 -19.06
C ILE A 18 -15.06 10.71 -20.16
N THR A 19 -15.65 10.15 -21.21
CA THR A 19 -15.05 10.02 -22.53
C THR A 19 -15.02 11.38 -23.21
N GLN A 20 -13.83 11.99 -23.38
CA GLN A 20 -13.42 12.60 -24.66
C GLN A 20 -11.99 13.15 -24.60
N LYS A 21 -11.14 12.53 -25.43
CA LYS A 21 -10.30 13.17 -26.45
C LYS A 21 -9.59 14.46 -26.02
N ASP A 22 -8.35 14.31 -25.56
CA ASP A 22 -7.23 15.02 -26.16
C ASP A 22 -5.92 14.27 -25.89
N SER A 23 -5.17 14.08 -26.97
CA SER A 23 -3.93 13.32 -27.02
C SER A 23 -2.86 13.93 -26.11
N ILE A 24 -2.47 13.18 -25.07
CA ILE A 24 -1.12 13.29 -24.50
C ILE A 24 -0.35 12.09 -25.05
N MET A 25 0.33 12.30 -26.19
CA MET A 25 1.36 11.41 -26.68
C MET A 25 2.44 11.28 -25.60
N THR A 26 2.45 10.17 -24.88
CA THR A 26 3.60 9.75 -24.09
C THR A 26 4.60 9.08 -25.04
N PRO A 27 5.90 9.36 -24.89
CA PRO A 27 6.90 8.91 -25.86
C PRO A 27 7.11 7.40 -25.77
N SER A 28 6.87 6.75 -26.92
CA SER A 28 7.69 5.67 -27.48
C SER A 28 7.84 4.38 -26.66
N ILE A 29 6.85 3.49 -26.77
CA ILE A 29 7.12 2.04 -26.72
C ILE A 29 7.54 1.63 -28.14
N ASP A 30 8.82 1.35 -28.33
CA ASP A 30 9.35 0.75 -29.56
C ASP A 30 8.75 -0.67 -29.71
N PRO A 31 7.98 -0.96 -30.77
CA PRO A 31 7.37 -2.28 -30.98
C PRO A 31 8.38 -3.38 -31.33
N ASN A 32 9.65 -3.03 -31.58
CA ASN A 32 10.73 -3.97 -31.90
C ASN A 32 11.72 -4.20 -30.75
N PHE A 33 11.45 -3.70 -29.53
CA PHE A 33 12.32 -3.94 -28.37
C PHE A 33 12.14 -5.36 -27.82
N THR A 34 12.76 -6.31 -28.51
CA THR A 34 12.81 -7.74 -28.20
C THR A 34 13.86 -8.04 -27.13
N SER A 35 13.73 -7.45 -25.94
CA SER A 35 14.34 -7.93 -24.68
C SER A 35 13.99 -6.98 -23.53
N SER A 36 12.76 -7.06 -23.03
CA SER A 36 12.48 -6.57 -21.69
C SER A 36 13.06 -7.56 -20.69
N ALA A 37 14.23 -7.24 -20.12
CA ALA A 37 14.77 -7.94 -18.95
C ALA A 37 13.85 -7.85 -17.72
N ASN A 38 12.78 -7.06 -17.80
CA ASN A 38 11.78 -6.86 -16.75
C ASN A 38 10.40 -7.44 -17.12
N GLY A 39 10.28 -8.14 -18.25
CA GLY A 39 9.05 -8.83 -18.60
C GLY A 39 8.91 -10.06 -17.72
N GLN A 40 7.88 -10.10 -16.86
CA GLN A 40 7.55 -11.30 -16.11
C GLN A 40 7.22 -12.41 -17.11
N SER A 41 8.06 -13.44 -17.17
CA SER A 41 7.65 -14.71 -17.74
C SER A 41 6.62 -15.31 -16.79
N HIS A 42 5.42 -15.58 -17.32
CA HIS A 42 4.26 -16.16 -16.65
C HIS A 42 4.55 -16.86 -15.31
N ASP A 43 3.85 -16.40 -14.27
CA ASP A 43 3.70 -16.96 -12.91
C ASP A 43 4.77 -16.67 -11.85
N VAL A 44 5.81 -15.86 -12.13
CA VAL A 44 6.79 -15.49 -11.10
C VAL A 44 6.92 -13.97 -10.96
N PHE A 45 6.53 -13.45 -9.79
CA PHE A 45 6.67 -12.04 -9.47
C PHE A 45 8.15 -11.62 -9.50
N ASN A 46 8.47 -10.54 -10.22
CA ASN A 46 9.83 -10.01 -10.31
C ASN A 46 10.20 -9.20 -9.07
N TRP A 47 10.55 -9.90 -7.97
CA TRP A 47 10.98 -9.27 -6.73
C TRP A 47 12.21 -8.39 -6.89
N GLN A 48 13.08 -8.72 -7.84
CA GLN A 48 14.34 -8.01 -8.05
C GLN A 48 14.11 -6.62 -8.63
N ALA A 49 13.12 -6.44 -9.51
CA ALA A 49 12.71 -5.12 -9.99
C ALA A 49 12.16 -4.25 -8.85
N LEU A 50 11.33 -4.83 -7.98
CA LEU A 50 10.81 -4.15 -6.79
C LEU A 50 11.94 -3.72 -5.84
N ILE A 51 12.90 -4.61 -5.56
CA ILE A 51 14.05 -4.34 -4.68
C ILE A 51 15.04 -3.36 -5.32
N GLN A 52 15.28 -3.40 -6.63
CA GLN A 52 16.19 -2.44 -7.27
C GLN A 52 15.60 -1.02 -7.32
N GLN A 53 14.28 -0.92 -7.50
CA GLN A 53 13.57 0.35 -7.38
C GLN A 53 13.58 0.90 -5.95
N HIS A 54 13.94 0.08 -4.95
CA HIS A 54 13.82 0.43 -3.55
C HIS A 54 15.02 -0.01 -2.71
N GLN A 55 15.76 0.96 -2.17
CA GLN A 55 16.67 0.68 -1.06
C GLN A 55 15.85 0.45 0.21
N PHE A 56 15.23 -0.74 0.36
CA PHE A 56 14.43 -1.15 1.52
C PHE A 56 15.17 -1.04 2.88
N GLY A 57 16.48 -0.76 2.86
CA GLY A 57 17.32 -0.43 4.01
C GLY A 57 17.40 1.05 4.42
N LYS A 58 16.91 2.01 3.62
CA LYS A 58 16.77 3.43 4.04
C LYS A 58 15.39 3.66 4.66
N GLN A 59 15.10 2.90 5.72
CA GLN A 59 13.82 2.96 6.39
C GLN A 59 13.61 4.35 7.00
N THR A 60 12.49 4.99 6.67
CA THR A 60 12.02 6.14 7.43
C THR A 60 11.81 5.66 8.87
N ARG A 61 12.24 6.45 9.87
CA ARG A 61 12.03 6.12 11.30
C ARG A 61 10.54 6.00 11.70
N ASN A 62 9.64 6.25 10.76
CA ASN A 62 8.20 6.22 10.95
C ASN A 62 7.63 4.97 10.26
N PRO A 63 7.19 3.95 11.03
CA PRO A 63 6.71 2.69 10.46
C PRO A 63 5.56 2.88 9.47
N VAL A 64 4.64 3.80 9.75
CA VAL A 64 3.47 4.05 8.89
C VAL A 64 3.89 4.68 7.56
N GLN A 65 4.81 5.66 7.57
CA GLN A 65 5.36 6.21 6.32
C GLN A 65 6.15 5.16 5.52
N SER A 66 6.88 4.28 6.20
CA SER A 66 7.59 3.17 5.55
C SER A 66 6.61 2.26 4.81
N CYS A 67 5.50 1.87 5.44
CA CYS A 67 4.45 1.07 4.82
C CYS A 67 3.80 1.78 3.63
N ILE A 68 3.46 3.07 3.77
CA ILE A 68 2.88 3.86 2.67
C ILE A 68 3.82 3.90 1.47
N HIS A 69 5.12 4.12 1.70
CA HIS A 69 6.09 4.17 0.62
C HIS A 69 6.25 2.82 -0.08
N PHE A 70 6.34 1.74 0.71
CA PHE A 70 6.38 0.37 0.21
C PHE A 70 5.15 0.06 -0.66
N LEU A 71 3.94 0.33 -0.16
CA LEU A 71 2.68 0.05 -0.84
C LEU A 71 2.60 0.76 -2.19
N ASN A 72 2.99 2.04 -2.28
CA ASN A 72 2.96 2.76 -3.55
C ASN A 72 3.81 2.09 -4.63
N CYS A 73 4.98 1.56 -4.28
CA CYS A 73 5.84 0.85 -5.21
C CYS A 73 5.30 -0.55 -5.52
N PHE A 74 4.91 -1.30 -4.48
CA PHE A 74 4.35 -2.64 -4.62
C PHE A 74 3.12 -2.65 -5.53
N ILE A 75 2.14 -1.77 -5.27
CA ILE A 75 0.92 -1.62 -6.07
C ILE A 75 1.24 -1.26 -7.51
N SER A 76 2.19 -0.34 -7.72
CA SER A 76 2.57 0.08 -9.08
C SER A 76 3.19 -1.07 -9.87
N HIS A 77 3.99 -1.91 -9.22
CA HIS A 77 4.59 -3.08 -9.85
C HIS A 77 3.57 -4.19 -10.12
N GLU A 78 2.74 -4.56 -9.13
CA GLU A 78 1.69 -5.56 -9.28
C GLU A 78 0.65 -5.16 -10.33
N SER A 79 0.23 -3.89 -10.36
CA SER A 79 -0.79 -3.42 -11.31
C SER A 79 -0.33 -3.48 -12.77
N LEU A 80 0.98 -3.34 -13.02
CA LEU A 80 1.55 -3.33 -14.37
C LEU A 80 1.97 -4.72 -14.85
N TYR A 81 2.40 -5.58 -13.94
CA TYR A 81 3.10 -6.81 -14.30
C TYR A 81 2.60 -8.06 -13.59
N GLY A 82 1.76 -7.96 -12.56
CA GLY A 82 1.45 -9.06 -11.65
C GLY A 82 -0.05 -9.23 -11.32
N ASP A 83 -0.33 -9.48 -10.04
CA ASP A 83 -1.65 -9.79 -9.51
C ASP A 83 -2.49 -8.52 -9.28
N SER A 84 -3.41 -8.28 -10.21
CA SER A 84 -4.36 -7.16 -10.12
C SER A 84 -5.25 -7.21 -8.88
N GLU A 85 -5.50 -8.38 -8.31
CA GLU A 85 -6.30 -8.51 -7.08
C GLU A 85 -5.48 -8.16 -5.85
N GLY A 86 -4.26 -8.69 -5.74
CA GLY A 86 -3.27 -8.26 -4.74
C GLY A 86 -3.06 -6.75 -4.75
N ALA A 87 -2.91 -6.13 -5.93
CA ALA A 87 -2.83 -4.67 -6.05
C ALA A 87 -4.08 -3.97 -5.50
N ARG A 88 -5.28 -4.46 -5.82
CA ARG A 88 -6.56 -3.88 -5.38
C ARG A 88 -6.70 -3.93 -3.86
N GLU A 89 -6.38 -5.05 -3.23
CA GLU A 89 -6.45 -5.17 -1.77
C GLU A 89 -5.40 -4.29 -1.08
N MET A 90 -4.19 -4.20 -1.64
CA MET A 90 -3.14 -3.33 -1.11
C MET A 90 -3.46 -1.83 -1.27
N ILE A 91 -4.24 -1.43 -2.29
CA ILE A 91 -4.78 -0.05 -2.38
C ILE A 91 -5.68 0.27 -1.20
N LYS A 92 -6.52 -0.67 -0.72
CA LYS A 92 -7.36 -0.45 0.45
C LYS A 92 -6.51 -0.18 1.70
N VAL A 93 -5.45 -0.97 1.88
CA VAL A 93 -4.48 -0.77 2.97
C VAL A 93 -3.84 0.62 2.88
N LEU A 94 -3.38 1.02 1.68
CA LEU A 94 -2.80 2.34 1.46
C LEU A 94 -3.77 3.47 1.86
N MET A 95 -5.04 3.36 1.48
CA MET A 95 -6.06 4.35 1.82
C MET A 95 -6.33 4.42 3.33
N ILE A 96 -6.33 3.27 4.02
CA ILE A 96 -6.44 3.21 5.49
C ILE A 96 -5.28 3.98 6.13
N LEU A 97 -4.04 3.71 5.72
CA LEU A 97 -2.86 4.36 6.29
C LEU A 97 -2.79 5.87 6.00
N GLN A 98 -3.32 6.30 4.86
CA GLN A 98 -3.42 7.72 4.50
C GLN A 98 -4.56 8.46 5.25
N SER A 99 -5.51 7.73 5.83
CA SER A 99 -6.69 8.29 6.51
C SER A 99 -6.70 8.05 8.03
N VAL A 100 -5.54 7.78 8.63
CA VAL A 100 -5.39 7.52 10.08
C VAL A 100 -5.95 8.64 10.97
N ASP A 101 -5.90 9.90 10.55
CA ASP A 101 -6.45 11.02 11.33
C ASP A 101 -7.96 11.23 11.13
N SER A 102 -8.58 10.52 10.18
CA SER A 102 -10.02 10.61 9.94
C SER A 102 -10.80 9.78 10.96
N PRO A 103 -11.99 10.19 11.40
CA PRO A 103 -12.83 9.35 12.26
C PRO A 103 -13.20 8.02 11.57
N ALA A 104 -13.15 6.92 12.29
CA ALA A 104 -13.54 5.61 11.76
C ALA A 104 -15.03 5.36 12.00
N SER A 105 -15.79 5.10 10.94
CA SER A 105 -17.14 4.54 11.07
C SER A 105 -17.08 3.03 11.35
N PRO A 106 -18.17 2.39 11.81
CA PRO A 106 -18.22 0.93 11.95
C PRO A 106 -17.91 0.17 10.65
N GLY A 107 -18.25 0.76 9.49
CA GLY A 107 -17.88 0.21 8.18
C GLY A 107 -16.37 0.30 7.92
N GLN A 108 -15.73 1.40 8.33
CA GLN A 108 -14.28 1.54 8.25
C GLN A 108 -13.57 0.55 9.18
N LEU A 109 -14.06 0.33 10.40
CA LEU A 109 -13.50 -0.70 11.30
C LEU A 109 -13.50 -2.10 10.67
N LYS A 110 -14.62 -2.48 10.03
CA LYS A 110 -14.71 -3.76 9.30
C LYS A 110 -13.72 -3.80 8.14
N LEU A 111 -13.60 -2.72 7.36
CA LEU A 111 -12.64 -2.63 6.27
C LEU A 111 -11.20 -2.80 6.76
N ILE A 112 -10.83 -2.15 7.86
CA ILE A 112 -9.49 -2.29 8.46
C ILE A 112 -9.27 -3.74 8.91
N SER A 113 -10.25 -4.37 9.57
CA SER A 113 -10.17 -5.77 10.01
C SER A 113 -9.96 -6.73 8.84
N SER A 114 -10.75 -6.60 7.78
CA SER A 114 -10.60 -7.46 6.59
C SER A 114 -9.29 -7.20 5.86
N SER A 115 -8.82 -5.95 5.82
CA SER A 115 -7.51 -5.61 5.22
C SER A 115 -6.36 -6.18 6.04
N TYR A 116 -6.47 -6.18 7.37
CA TYR A 116 -5.51 -6.82 8.27
C TYR A 116 -5.44 -8.33 8.03
N GLU A 117 -6.59 -9.01 8.02
CA GLU A 117 -6.65 -10.45 7.74
C GLU A 117 -6.06 -10.80 6.37
N TYR A 118 -6.36 -10.00 5.35
CA TYR A 118 -5.79 -10.18 4.01
C TYR A 118 -4.27 -10.05 4.02
N VAL A 119 -3.73 -9.01 4.66
CA VAL A 119 -2.28 -8.78 4.74
C VAL A 119 -1.58 -9.92 5.49
N CYS A 120 -2.17 -10.45 6.56
CA CYS A 120 -1.66 -11.64 7.26
C CYS A 120 -1.60 -12.86 6.32
N ALA A 121 -2.70 -13.16 5.63
CA ALA A 121 -2.76 -14.29 4.70
C ALA A 121 -1.76 -14.13 3.54
N TYR A 122 -1.64 -12.91 2.99
CA TYR A 122 -0.70 -12.60 1.92
C TYR A 122 0.75 -12.75 2.40
N ARG A 123 1.05 -12.30 3.63
CA ARG A 123 2.36 -12.47 4.25
C ARG A 123 2.72 -13.95 4.42
N ASP A 124 1.78 -14.78 4.87
CA ASP A 124 2.03 -16.21 5.03
C ASP A 124 2.27 -16.89 3.67
N LEU A 125 1.51 -16.52 2.64
CA LEU A 125 1.75 -16.96 1.26
C LEU A 125 3.16 -16.57 0.77
N LEU A 126 3.63 -15.36 1.07
CA LEU A 126 4.97 -14.91 0.69
C LEU A 126 6.07 -15.75 1.35
N LEU A 127 5.87 -16.17 2.60
CA LEU A 127 6.82 -17.05 3.28
C LEU A 127 6.81 -18.47 2.71
N GLU A 128 5.63 -19.01 2.43
CA GLU A 128 5.49 -20.34 1.81
C GLU A 128 6.13 -20.39 0.41
N THR A 129 6.01 -19.30 -0.34
CA THR A 129 6.58 -19.15 -1.68
C THR A 129 8.06 -18.72 -1.68
N GLN A 130 8.67 -18.57 -0.51
CA GLN A 130 10.08 -18.16 -0.33
C GLN A 130 10.40 -16.82 -1.01
N ALA A 131 9.48 -15.85 -0.91
CA ALA A 131 9.75 -14.48 -1.34
C ALA A 131 10.95 -13.87 -0.58
N PRO A 132 11.63 -12.87 -1.15
CA PRO A 132 12.79 -12.27 -0.50
C PRO A 132 12.48 -11.70 0.88
N MET A 133 13.37 -11.97 1.83
CA MET A 133 13.19 -11.59 3.23
C MET A 133 12.89 -10.10 3.42
N ASP A 134 13.54 -9.23 2.65
CA ASP A 134 13.33 -7.78 2.70
C ASP A 134 11.87 -7.39 2.43
N VAL A 135 11.19 -8.14 1.55
CA VAL A 135 9.77 -7.95 1.23
C VAL A 135 8.91 -8.47 2.37
N CYS A 136 9.16 -9.70 2.84
CA CYS A 136 8.43 -10.30 3.96
C CYS A 136 8.44 -9.39 5.19
N VAL A 137 9.57 -8.77 5.51
CA VAL A 137 9.71 -7.82 6.63
C VAL A 137 8.84 -6.57 6.44
N GLN A 138 8.63 -6.10 5.20
CA GLN A 138 7.71 -4.97 4.97
C GLN A 138 6.26 -5.39 5.23
N PHE A 139 5.88 -6.62 4.90
CA PHE A 139 4.56 -7.15 5.21
C PHE A 139 4.37 -7.40 6.71
N ASP A 140 5.37 -7.93 7.42
CA ASP A 140 5.36 -8.04 8.89
C ASP A 140 5.09 -6.67 9.53
N ARG A 141 5.81 -5.64 9.09
CA ARG A 141 5.59 -4.26 9.57
C ARG A 141 4.17 -3.75 9.27
N MET A 142 3.60 -4.09 8.12
CA MET A 142 2.22 -3.70 7.80
C MET A 142 1.21 -4.39 8.70
N VAL A 143 1.41 -5.68 9.02
CA VAL A 143 0.61 -6.41 10.00
C VAL A 143 0.62 -5.69 11.35
N ASP A 144 1.81 -5.35 11.87
CA ASP A 144 1.95 -4.64 13.15
C ASP A 144 1.23 -3.28 13.14
N VAL A 145 1.40 -2.50 12.06
CA VAL A 145 0.76 -1.18 11.92
C VAL A 145 -0.76 -1.30 11.92
N LEU A 146 -1.31 -2.26 11.17
CA LEU A 146 -2.76 -2.47 11.07
C LEU A 146 -3.34 -3.02 12.38
N GLU A 147 -2.64 -3.92 13.06
CA GLU A 147 -3.05 -4.45 14.36
C GLU A 147 -3.15 -3.34 15.40
N VAL A 148 -2.09 -2.53 15.54
CA VAL A 148 -2.06 -1.43 16.50
C VAL A 148 -3.14 -0.39 16.15
N LEU A 149 -3.33 -0.09 14.87
CA LEU A 149 -4.40 0.80 14.42
C LEU A 149 -5.78 0.27 14.82
N LEU A 150 -6.06 -1.02 14.59
CA LEU A 150 -7.31 -1.66 15.02
C LEU A 150 -7.54 -1.53 16.52
N GLN A 151 -6.51 -1.82 17.32
CA GLN A 151 -6.59 -1.71 18.79
C GLN A 151 -6.88 -0.27 19.26
N ILE A 152 -6.25 0.74 18.65
CA ILE A 152 -6.52 2.15 18.97
C ILE A 152 -7.98 2.48 18.62
N ARG A 153 -8.43 2.08 17.42
CA ARG A 153 -9.77 2.42 16.94
C ARG A 153 -10.89 1.75 17.72
N GLN A 154 -10.68 0.55 18.23
CA GLN A 154 -11.64 -0.11 19.14
C GLN A 154 -11.80 0.66 20.46
N GLN A 155 -10.74 1.37 20.91
CA GLN A 155 -10.74 2.19 22.11
C GLN A 155 -11.34 3.60 21.90
N GLU A 156 -11.70 4.00 20.67
CA GLU A 156 -12.37 5.29 20.40
C GLU A 156 -13.72 5.39 21.12
N THR A 157 -14.40 4.26 21.33
CA THR A 157 -15.63 4.18 22.13
C THR A 157 -15.43 4.62 23.59
N SER A 158 -14.19 4.54 24.08
CA SER A 158 -13.79 4.99 25.43
C SER A 158 -13.26 6.43 25.46
N GLY A 159 -13.38 7.18 24.35
CA GLY A 159 -12.97 8.58 24.23
C GLY A 159 -11.50 8.78 23.82
N VAL A 160 -10.77 7.72 23.49
CA VAL A 160 -9.37 7.81 23.02
C VAL A 160 -9.36 8.18 21.55
N LEU A 161 -8.89 9.38 21.20
CA LEU A 161 -8.79 9.79 19.79
C LEU A 161 -7.64 9.07 19.07
N CYS A 162 -7.93 8.50 17.89
CA CYS A 162 -6.88 8.02 16.99
C CYS A 162 -6.24 9.20 16.26
N SER A 163 -4.91 9.22 16.23
CA SER A 163 -4.14 10.14 15.41
C SER A 163 -2.87 9.48 14.93
N TYR A 164 -2.26 10.05 13.88
CA TYR A 164 -0.99 9.60 13.34
C TYR A 164 0.13 9.63 14.39
N GLY A 165 0.14 10.63 15.27
CA GLY A 165 1.09 10.72 16.37
C GLY A 165 0.90 9.62 17.40
N HIS A 166 -0.34 9.37 17.82
CA HIS A 166 -0.67 8.32 18.78
C HIS A 166 -0.34 6.91 18.25
N LEU A 167 -0.66 6.65 16.97
CA LEU A 167 -0.30 5.39 16.30
C LEU A 167 1.22 5.17 16.28
N ASN A 168 1.99 6.17 15.86
CA ASN A 168 3.45 6.06 15.82
C ASN A 168 4.07 5.89 17.21
N GLN A 169 3.53 6.57 18.21
CA GLN A 169 3.99 6.40 19.59
C GLN A 169 3.78 4.96 20.07
N ARG A 170 2.60 4.36 19.84
CA ARG A 170 2.35 2.96 20.20
C ARG A 170 3.29 2.00 19.46
N LEU A 171 3.50 2.21 18.17
CA LEU A 171 4.40 1.37 17.36
C LEU A 171 5.86 1.44 17.83
N GLN A 172 6.29 2.58 18.39
CA GLN A 172 7.63 2.74 18.95
C GLN A 172 7.76 2.17 20.37
N CYS A 173 6.67 2.03 21.11
CA CYS A 173 6.67 1.41 22.44
C CYS A 173 6.54 -0.13 22.38
N ASN A 174 6.03 -0.66 21.27
CA ASN A 174 5.79 -2.09 21.08
C ASN A 174 6.91 -2.81 20.29
N GLY A 175 7.91 -2.09 19.76
CA GLY A 175 9.10 -2.64 19.10
C GLY A 175 10.35 -2.53 19.96
#